data_AF-A0A8J3M5F0-F1
#
_entry.id   AF-A0A8J3M5F0-F1
#
_cell.length_a   1.000
_cell.length_b   1.000
_cell.length_c   1.000
_cell.angle_alpha   90.00
_cell.angle_beta   90.00
_cell.angle_gamma   90.00
#
_symmetry.space_group_name_H-M   'P 1'
#
loop_
_entity.id
_entity.type
_entity.pdbx_description
1 polymer ?
#
loop_
_entity_poly.entity_id
_entity_poly.type
_entity_poly.pdbx_seq_one_letter_code
_entity_poly.pdbx_strand_id
1 'polypeptide(L)'
;MNAPRRRIPVACLALACATGLLTPSAAQAAADPTATVFSPNPVQSTGDESLTDDKDRDGAAFAGAYRTVALTDLDGSGTLTGRYVTVKSETGKAARVVNGAFPAWHRDSDQFEQVMGYYWVTTAQQYIQSLGFGSRLRPVNQRRIELRINQYGGDNSFFRDDKANITLGKGGVDDGEDGEVIVHEYGHSVQDGQVTGFGTTLESGSIGEAFGDYLSVAVTSWKAGTPTKTPEACVADWDSVSYTSGVPHCLRRLDGTKHYPEDVVGEVHADGEIWSSALYEIHTKLGDRSASTIIIDAQFDFTKDITFHAAAEATVAAAQRHGGATAAGVVRAAFTSRGLL
;
A
#
# COMPACT_ATOMS: atom_id res chain seq x y z
N MET A 1 6.27 -95.01 -26.74
CA MET A 1 6.99 -94.61 -27.97
C MET A 1 7.79 -93.36 -27.67
N ASN A 2 9.12 -93.50 -27.61
CA ASN A 2 10.14 -92.45 -27.46
C ASN A 2 10.05 -91.44 -28.62
N ALA A 3 10.34 -90.14 -28.56
CA ALA A 3 11.04 -89.29 -27.58
C ALA A 3 10.68 -87.81 -27.84
N PRO A 4 10.93 -86.88 -26.89
CA PRO A 4 11.18 -85.48 -27.23
C PRO A 4 12.59 -85.01 -26.85
N ARG A 5 13.11 -84.14 -27.71
CA ARG A 5 14.46 -83.57 -27.72
C ARG A 5 14.74 -82.68 -26.50
N ARG A 6 15.95 -82.81 -25.94
CA ARG A 6 16.53 -81.89 -24.94
C ARG A 6 16.55 -80.46 -25.45
N ARG A 7 16.11 -79.50 -24.61
CA ARG A 7 16.47 -78.08 -24.70
C ARG A 7 16.94 -77.61 -23.32
N ILE A 8 18.07 -76.93 -23.33
CA ILE A 8 18.85 -76.43 -22.19
C ILE A 8 18.11 -75.23 -21.59
N PRO A 9 17.90 -75.14 -20.26
CA PRO A 9 17.36 -73.93 -19.65
C PRO A 9 18.46 -72.87 -19.51
N VAL A 10 18.20 -71.70 -20.11
CA VAL A 10 18.99 -70.47 -19.90
C VAL A 10 18.62 -69.88 -18.55
N ALA A 11 19.63 -69.62 -17.72
CA ALA A 11 19.48 -68.95 -16.43
C ALA A 11 19.18 -67.46 -16.63
N CYS A 12 18.05 -66.99 -16.10
CA CYS A 12 17.81 -65.56 -15.92
C CYS A 12 18.25 -65.15 -14.50
N LEU A 13 19.36 -64.41 -14.41
CA LEU A 13 19.73 -63.66 -13.22
C LEU A 13 18.72 -62.53 -13.01
N ALA A 14 17.98 -62.55 -11.91
CA ALA A 14 17.20 -61.40 -11.47
C ALA A 14 18.13 -60.42 -10.73
N LEU A 15 18.42 -59.28 -11.34
CA LEU A 15 19.04 -58.14 -10.66
C LEU A 15 17.97 -57.45 -9.80
N ALA A 16 18.09 -57.52 -8.48
CA ALA A 16 17.31 -56.69 -7.57
C ALA A 16 17.91 -55.29 -7.51
N CYS A 17 17.30 -54.32 -8.20
CA CYS A 17 17.61 -52.91 -8.03
C CYS A 17 16.91 -52.39 -6.77
N ALA A 18 17.68 -52.17 -5.70
CA ALA A 18 17.21 -51.42 -4.54
C ALA A 18 17.15 -49.93 -4.91
N THR A 19 15.95 -49.42 -5.18
CA THR A 19 15.70 -47.99 -5.31
C THR A 19 15.66 -47.36 -3.92
N GLY A 20 16.74 -46.68 -3.52
CA GLY A 20 16.72 -45.79 -2.36
C GLY A 20 15.72 -44.66 -2.60
N LEU A 21 14.65 -44.61 -1.81
CA LEU A 21 13.75 -43.48 -1.74
C LEU A 21 14.51 -42.30 -1.10
N LEU A 22 15.02 -41.39 -1.93
CA LEU A 22 15.48 -40.09 -1.47
C LEU A 22 14.25 -39.27 -1.10
N THR A 23 13.97 -39.14 0.20
CA THR A 23 13.06 -38.10 0.69
C THR A 23 13.67 -36.75 0.36
N PRO A 24 12.99 -35.85 -0.38
CA PRO A 24 13.51 -34.51 -0.58
C PRO A 24 13.65 -33.86 0.80
N SER A 25 14.88 -33.45 1.13
CA SER A 25 15.12 -32.52 2.23
C SER A 25 14.24 -31.30 1.98
N ALA A 26 13.32 -31.00 2.89
CA ALA A 26 12.66 -29.71 2.89
C ALA A 26 13.77 -28.66 2.96
N ALA A 27 14.02 -27.95 1.86
CA ALA A 27 14.85 -26.76 1.91
C ALA A 27 14.18 -25.84 2.94
N GLN A 28 14.90 -25.54 4.02
CA GLN A 28 14.46 -24.51 4.96
C GLN A 28 14.19 -23.26 4.10
N ALA A 29 12.95 -22.77 4.09
CA ALA A 29 12.67 -21.50 3.42
C ALA A 29 13.67 -20.48 3.98
N ALA A 30 14.44 -19.85 3.09
CA ALA A 30 15.36 -18.81 3.51
C ALA A 30 14.54 -17.74 4.24
N ALA A 31 15.02 -17.28 5.40
CA ALA A 31 14.37 -16.19 6.10
C ALA A 31 14.33 -14.95 5.19
N ASP A 32 13.23 -14.20 5.26
CA ASP A 32 13.11 -12.95 4.51
C ASP A 32 14.25 -11.98 4.89
N PRO A 33 14.92 -11.35 3.90
CA PRO A 33 15.99 -10.42 4.18
C PRO A 33 15.45 -9.20 4.93
N THR A 34 16.25 -8.67 5.84
CA THR A 34 15.90 -7.46 6.60
C THR A 34 16.32 -6.19 5.88
N ALA A 35 15.65 -5.08 6.15
CA ALA A 35 16.01 -3.75 5.69
C ALA A 35 15.65 -2.66 6.74
N THR A 36 16.10 -1.44 6.51
CA THR A 36 15.80 -0.28 7.37
C THR A 36 14.78 0.63 6.70
N VAL A 37 13.75 1.05 7.43
CA VAL A 37 12.64 1.90 6.97
C VAL A 37 12.25 2.95 8.01
N PHE A 38 11.55 4.00 7.59
CA PHE A 38 10.68 4.78 8.47
C PHE A 38 9.31 4.11 8.65
N SER A 39 8.63 4.39 9.78
CA SER A 39 7.38 3.72 10.11
C SER A 39 6.32 4.59 10.82
N PRO A 40 5.42 5.28 10.09
CA PRO A 40 5.41 5.40 8.63
C PRO A 40 6.39 6.45 8.11
N ASN A 41 6.62 7.49 8.88
CA ASN A 41 7.54 8.57 8.58
C ASN A 41 8.21 9.06 9.89
N PRO A 42 9.28 9.87 9.83
CA PRO A 42 10.02 10.24 11.03
C PRO A 42 9.24 11.18 11.94
N VAL A 43 8.45 12.12 11.42
CA VAL A 43 7.63 13.06 12.21
C VAL A 43 6.65 12.29 13.09
N GLN A 44 5.86 11.39 12.52
CA GLN A 44 4.88 10.59 13.27
C GLN A 44 5.55 9.63 14.28
N SER A 45 6.71 9.08 13.93
CA SER A 45 7.45 8.13 14.77
C SER A 45 8.12 8.78 15.98
N THR A 46 8.66 9.98 15.80
CA THR A 46 9.40 10.71 16.85
C THR A 46 8.50 11.66 17.62
N GLY A 47 7.47 12.21 16.97
CA GLY A 47 6.67 13.34 17.44
C GLY A 47 7.37 14.68 17.25
N ASP A 48 8.44 14.72 16.45
CA ASP A 48 9.27 15.91 16.24
C ASP A 48 8.83 16.65 14.97
N GLU A 49 7.98 17.65 15.17
CA GLU A 49 7.52 18.58 14.12
C GLU A 49 8.61 19.57 13.68
N SER A 50 9.81 19.56 14.29
CA SER A 50 10.91 20.46 13.91
C SER A 50 11.89 19.87 12.91
N LEU A 51 11.66 18.62 12.49
CA LEU A 51 12.47 17.97 11.46
C LEU A 51 12.37 18.74 10.14
N THR A 52 13.46 18.78 9.41
CA THR A 52 13.55 19.40 8.08
C THR A 52 14.29 18.47 7.15
N ASP A 53 13.95 18.50 5.86
CA ASP A 53 14.63 17.70 4.84
C ASP A 53 16.16 17.88 4.86
N ASP A 54 16.65 19.12 4.83
CA ASP A 54 18.09 19.44 4.81
C ASP A 54 18.91 18.63 3.76
N LYS A 55 18.32 18.42 2.58
CA LYS A 55 18.93 17.76 1.43
C LYS A 55 19.43 16.36 1.76
N ASP A 56 18.52 15.51 2.22
CA ASP A 56 18.78 14.11 2.57
C ASP A 56 19.80 13.91 3.70
N ARG A 57 20.20 14.97 4.41
CA ARG A 57 21.20 14.85 5.49
C ARG A 57 20.61 14.02 6.63
N ASP A 58 21.19 12.85 6.87
CA ASP A 58 20.88 12.04 8.04
C ASP A 58 21.52 12.62 9.33
N GLY A 59 20.99 12.25 10.49
CA GLY A 59 21.48 12.70 11.77
C GLY A 59 20.77 12.07 12.97
N ALA A 60 21.25 12.42 14.17
CA ALA A 60 20.75 11.83 15.42
C ALA A 60 19.25 12.05 15.67
N ALA A 61 18.65 13.10 15.08
CA ALA A 61 17.22 13.36 15.17
C ALA A 61 16.36 12.25 14.52
N PHE A 62 16.85 11.60 13.47
CA PHE A 62 16.15 10.52 12.77
C PHE A 62 16.38 9.14 13.39
N ALA A 63 17.34 8.99 14.32
CA ALA A 63 17.68 7.70 14.92
C ALA A 63 16.47 7.01 15.57
N GLY A 64 15.54 7.78 16.15
CA GLY A 64 14.31 7.27 16.75
C GLY A 64 13.22 6.85 15.75
N ALA A 65 13.36 7.21 14.47
CA ALA A 65 12.42 6.91 13.40
C ALA A 65 12.73 5.60 12.66
N TYR A 66 14.01 5.21 12.58
CA TYR A 66 14.41 4.00 11.87
C TYR A 66 13.91 2.71 12.53
N ARG A 67 13.41 1.79 11.71
CA ARG A 67 12.99 0.45 12.11
C ARG A 67 13.64 -0.58 11.20
N THR A 68 14.13 -1.67 11.80
CA THR A 68 14.52 -2.86 11.04
C THR A 68 13.31 -3.74 10.82
N VAL A 69 13.01 -4.05 9.56
CA VAL A 69 11.85 -4.85 9.15
C VAL A 69 12.29 -6.01 8.26
N ALA A 70 11.50 -7.08 8.23
CA ALA A 70 11.64 -8.12 7.20
C ALA A 70 10.93 -7.68 5.92
N LEU A 71 11.58 -7.83 4.77
CA LEU A 71 10.96 -7.60 3.46
C LEU A 71 10.38 -8.91 2.93
N THR A 72 9.06 -9.03 3.00
CA THR A 72 8.32 -10.21 2.56
C THR A 72 8.06 -10.18 1.06
N ASP A 73 7.53 -11.28 0.52
CA ASP A 73 7.04 -11.40 -0.87
C ASP A 73 8.11 -11.20 -1.96
N LEU A 74 9.39 -11.19 -1.60
CA LEU A 74 10.51 -11.12 -2.55
C LEU A 74 10.61 -12.41 -3.37
N ASP A 75 11.12 -12.31 -4.60
CA ASP A 75 11.27 -13.44 -5.52
C ASP A 75 12.58 -14.24 -5.33
N GLY A 76 13.42 -13.82 -4.38
CA GLY A 76 14.72 -14.45 -4.09
C GLY A 76 15.86 -14.07 -5.04
N SER A 77 15.65 -13.14 -5.98
CA SER A 77 16.69 -12.66 -6.90
C SER A 77 17.79 -11.82 -6.24
N GLY A 78 17.57 -11.37 -4.99
CA GLY A 78 18.46 -10.45 -4.28
C GLY A 78 18.27 -8.98 -4.66
N THR A 79 17.24 -8.64 -5.43
CA THR A 79 16.79 -7.26 -5.70
C THR A 79 15.43 -7.00 -5.05
N LEU A 80 14.95 -5.75 -5.09
CA LEU A 80 13.59 -5.37 -4.68
C LEU A 80 12.56 -5.76 -5.76
N THR A 81 12.49 -7.05 -6.06
CA THR A 81 11.54 -7.67 -6.97
C THR A 81 10.72 -8.67 -6.18
N GLY A 82 9.41 -8.46 -6.14
CA GLY A 82 8.50 -9.28 -5.36
C GLY A 82 7.22 -9.62 -6.09
N ARG A 83 6.31 -10.29 -5.40
CA ARG A 83 5.01 -10.71 -5.93
C ARG A 83 4.16 -9.52 -6.35
N TYR A 84 4.05 -8.51 -5.48
CA TYR A 84 3.14 -7.38 -5.64
C TYR A 84 3.81 -6.10 -6.15
N VAL A 85 5.14 -6.03 -6.06
CA VAL A 85 5.87 -4.82 -6.43
C VAL A 85 7.25 -5.16 -6.99
N THR A 86 7.71 -4.35 -7.93
CA THR A 86 9.09 -4.36 -8.41
C THR A 86 9.61 -2.93 -8.47
N VAL A 87 10.76 -2.67 -7.86
CA VAL A 87 11.47 -1.41 -8.08
C VAL A 87 12.16 -1.52 -9.44
N LYS A 88 11.64 -0.79 -10.43
CA LYS A 88 12.07 -0.91 -11.83
C LYS A 88 13.21 0.04 -12.18
N SER A 89 13.16 1.27 -11.66
CA SER A 89 14.15 2.30 -11.98
C SER A 89 14.18 3.39 -10.93
N GLU A 90 15.34 4.02 -10.81
CA GLU A 90 15.69 5.06 -9.85
C GLU A 90 16.95 5.81 -10.37
N THR A 91 17.27 6.98 -9.81
CA THR A 91 18.33 7.87 -10.34
C THR A 91 19.74 7.58 -9.81
N GLY A 92 19.85 6.76 -8.76
CA GLY A 92 21.06 6.30 -8.11
C GLY A 92 21.40 4.83 -8.36
N LYS A 93 21.87 4.16 -7.30
CA LYS A 93 22.33 2.75 -7.35
C LYS A 93 21.26 1.81 -6.82
N ALA A 94 20.93 0.78 -7.60
CA ALA A 94 19.89 -0.18 -7.24
C ALA A 94 20.18 -0.92 -5.92
N ALA A 95 19.16 -1.00 -5.06
CA ALA A 95 19.18 -1.76 -3.82
C ALA A 95 19.34 -3.26 -4.09
N ARG A 96 20.33 -3.87 -3.43
CA ARG A 96 20.63 -5.30 -3.52
C ARG A 96 20.98 -5.88 -2.15
N VAL A 97 20.64 -7.15 -1.98
CA VAL A 97 21.03 -7.94 -0.81
C VAL A 97 22.55 -8.13 -0.78
N VAL A 98 23.15 -7.94 0.39
CA VAL A 98 24.55 -8.20 0.69
C VAL A 98 24.60 -9.09 1.93
N ASN A 99 25.24 -10.26 1.82
CA ASN A 99 25.35 -11.23 2.93
C ASN A 99 24.01 -11.62 3.57
N GLY A 100 22.92 -11.70 2.78
CA GLY A 100 21.61 -12.16 3.23
C GLY A 100 20.68 -11.08 3.79
N ALA A 101 21.09 -9.81 3.84
CA ALA A 101 20.23 -8.68 4.19
C ALA A 101 20.42 -7.51 3.22
N PHE A 102 19.45 -6.60 3.15
CA PHE A 102 19.74 -5.27 2.59
C PHE A 102 20.56 -4.49 3.64
N PRO A 103 21.67 -3.83 3.23
CA PRO A 103 22.38 -2.91 4.11
C PRO A 103 21.44 -1.94 4.82
N ALA A 104 21.80 -1.52 6.03
CA ALA A 104 21.06 -0.52 6.79
C ALA A 104 21.28 0.88 6.21
N TRP A 105 20.73 1.11 5.02
CA TRP A 105 20.68 2.42 4.40
C TRP A 105 19.74 3.32 5.19
N HIS A 106 20.15 4.56 5.33
CA HIS A 106 19.37 5.65 5.92
C HIS A 106 19.00 6.64 4.82
N ARG A 107 18.31 7.71 5.20
CA ARG A 107 17.77 8.70 4.25
C ARG A 107 18.83 9.35 3.35
N ASP A 108 20.08 9.37 3.78
CA ASP A 108 21.23 9.86 3.02
C ASP A 108 21.70 8.92 1.88
N SER A 109 20.91 7.89 1.55
CA SER A 109 21.22 6.87 0.56
C SER A 109 20.02 6.60 -0.37
N ASP A 110 20.18 6.71 -1.69
CA ASP A 110 19.11 6.45 -2.69
C ASP A 110 18.44 5.06 -2.55
N GLN A 111 19.10 4.09 -1.93
CA GLN A 111 18.51 2.77 -1.69
C GLN A 111 17.44 2.76 -0.60
N PHE A 112 17.46 3.74 0.30
CA PHE A 112 16.50 3.84 1.39
C PHE A 112 15.09 4.04 0.87
N GLU A 113 14.86 4.98 -0.05
CA GLU A 113 13.53 5.21 -0.64
C GLU A 113 13.08 4.03 -1.50
N GLN A 114 14.01 3.31 -2.12
CA GLN A 114 13.68 2.08 -2.84
C GLN A 114 13.13 1.02 -1.87
N VAL A 115 13.78 0.84 -0.73
CA VAL A 115 13.34 -0.06 0.33
C VAL A 115 12.00 0.39 0.91
N MET A 116 11.83 1.68 1.18
CA MET A 116 10.57 2.28 1.65
C MET A 116 9.43 2.00 0.67
N GLY A 117 9.63 2.29 -0.62
CA GLY A 117 8.65 2.05 -1.68
C GLY A 117 8.24 0.58 -1.75
N TYR A 118 9.21 -0.34 -1.76
CA TYR A 118 8.93 -1.77 -1.76
C TYR A 118 8.12 -2.18 -0.51
N TYR A 119 8.55 -1.73 0.66
CA TYR A 119 7.96 -2.10 1.94
C TYR A 119 6.53 -1.59 2.09
N TRP A 120 6.26 -0.32 1.79
CA TRP A 120 4.94 0.29 2.00
C TRP A 120 3.90 -0.17 0.97
N VAL A 121 4.28 -0.38 -0.30
CA VAL A 121 3.38 -1.00 -1.29
C VAL A 121 3.04 -2.44 -0.90
N THR A 122 4.03 -3.22 -0.47
CA THR A 122 3.79 -4.61 -0.01
C THR A 122 2.89 -4.61 1.22
N THR A 123 3.13 -3.70 2.17
CA THR A 123 2.33 -3.54 3.39
C THR A 123 0.88 -3.16 3.08
N ALA A 124 0.64 -2.23 2.16
CA ALA A 124 -0.72 -1.86 1.73
C ALA A 124 -1.45 -3.04 1.11
N GLN A 125 -0.78 -3.83 0.27
CA GLN A 125 -1.38 -5.01 -0.34
C GLN A 125 -1.68 -6.11 0.69
N GLN A 126 -0.82 -6.30 1.69
CA GLN A 126 -1.06 -7.20 2.81
C GLN A 126 -2.22 -6.75 3.69
N TYR A 127 -2.34 -5.44 3.94
CA TYR A 127 -3.46 -4.86 4.67
C TYR A 127 -4.79 -5.20 3.97
N ILE A 128 -4.90 -4.94 2.67
CA ILE A 128 -6.08 -5.26 1.85
C ILE A 128 -6.41 -6.77 1.93
N GLN A 129 -5.41 -7.64 1.86
CA GLN A 129 -5.61 -9.08 2.01
C GLN A 129 -6.05 -9.49 3.41
N SER A 130 -5.54 -8.81 4.44
CA SER A 130 -5.91 -9.05 5.84
C SER A 130 -7.40 -8.78 6.09
N LEU A 131 -8.00 -7.85 5.34
CA LEU A 131 -9.43 -7.59 5.34
C LEU A 131 -10.22 -8.75 4.72
N GLY A 132 -9.61 -9.54 3.84
CA GLY A 132 -10.20 -10.74 3.24
C GLY A 132 -10.32 -10.69 1.71
N PHE A 133 -9.90 -9.59 1.07
CA PHE A 133 -9.87 -9.48 -0.39
C PHE A 133 -8.86 -10.46 -0.99
N GLY A 134 -9.33 -11.29 -1.93
CA GLY A 134 -8.55 -12.37 -2.53
C GLY A 134 -8.57 -13.69 -1.78
N SER A 135 -9.35 -13.77 -0.70
CA SER A 135 -9.70 -15.04 -0.05
C SER A 135 -11.22 -15.20 0.04
N ARG A 136 -11.84 -14.59 1.05
CA ARG A 136 -13.30 -14.59 1.27
C ARG A 136 -14.05 -13.54 0.46
N LEU A 137 -13.37 -12.48 0.04
CA LEU A 137 -13.89 -11.41 -0.81
C LEU A 137 -13.15 -11.42 -2.15
N ARG A 138 -13.72 -10.72 -3.14
CA ARG A 138 -13.11 -10.58 -4.49
C ARG A 138 -11.67 -10.06 -4.37
N PRO A 139 -10.73 -10.46 -5.24
CA PRO A 139 -9.37 -9.94 -5.20
C PRO A 139 -9.35 -8.44 -5.55
N VAL A 140 -8.50 -7.68 -4.86
CA VAL A 140 -8.25 -6.24 -5.09
C VAL A 140 -6.75 -6.05 -5.32
N ASN A 141 -6.42 -5.32 -6.39
CA ASN A 141 -5.06 -4.91 -6.78
C ASN A 141 -3.98 -6.02 -6.70
N GLN A 142 -4.35 -7.29 -6.92
CA GLN A 142 -3.44 -8.45 -6.89
C GLN A 142 -2.53 -8.56 -8.12
N ARG A 143 -2.11 -7.41 -8.67
CA ARG A 143 -1.13 -7.30 -9.75
C ARG A 143 0.21 -6.79 -9.22
N ARG A 144 1.27 -6.99 -10.00
CA ARG A 144 2.58 -6.42 -9.70
C ARG A 144 2.61 -4.96 -10.15
N ILE A 145 2.94 -4.06 -9.25
CA ILE A 145 3.13 -2.63 -9.54
C ILE A 145 4.61 -2.35 -9.79
N GLU A 146 4.90 -1.53 -10.79
CA GLU A 146 6.26 -1.04 -11.02
C GLU A 146 6.48 0.27 -10.24
N LEU A 147 7.52 0.33 -9.42
CA LEU A 147 7.96 1.56 -8.77
C LEU A 147 9.08 2.23 -9.57
N ARG A 148 8.90 3.54 -9.77
CA ARG A 148 9.86 4.46 -10.37
C ARG A 148 10.21 5.50 -9.30
N ILE A 149 11.23 5.21 -8.52
CA ILE A 149 11.62 6.04 -7.38
C ILE A 149 12.44 7.22 -7.90
N ASN A 150 12.23 8.42 -7.38
CA ASN A 150 13.15 9.54 -7.62
C ASN A 150 13.23 9.99 -9.08
N GLN A 151 12.17 9.74 -9.87
CA GLN A 151 12.14 9.98 -11.32
C GLN A 151 11.39 11.26 -11.72
N TYR A 152 10.90 12.02 -10.74
CA TYR A 152 10.34 13.35 -10.94
C TYR A 152 11.08 14.34 -10.04
N GLY A 153 11.61 15.43 -10.62
CA GLY A 153 12.45 16.39 -9.89
C GLY A 153 11.68 17.45 -9.11
N GLY A 154 10.35 17.37 -9.10
CA GLY A 154 9.49 18.22 -8.28
C GLY A 154 8.88 17.44 -7.12
N ASP A 155 8.17 18.18 -6.27
CA ASP A 155 7.39 17.69 -5.13
C ASP A 155 6.05 17.23 -5.70
N ASN A 156 6.03 15.99 -6.18
CA ASN A 156 4.86 15.37 -6.79
C ASN A 156 5.12 13.89 -7.07
N SER A 157 4.19 13.05 -6.64
CA SER A 157 4.09 11.65 -7.01
C SER A 157 2.85 11.41 -7.86
N PHE A 158 2.83 10.31 -8.61
CA PHE A 158 1.63 9.91 -9.36
C PHE A 158 1.64 8.43 -9.74
N PHE A 159 0.45 7.84 -9.73
CA PHE A 159 0.16 6.60 -10.44
C PHE A 159 -0.18 6.87 -11.92
N ARG A 160 0.33 6.02 -12.82
CA ARG A 160 -0.10 5.98 -14.23
C ARG A 160 -0.82 4.68 -14.54
N ASP A 161 -2.10 4.81 -14.89
CA ASP A 161 -2.99 3.71 -15.30
C ASP A 161 -2.46 2.97 -16.54
N ASP A 162 -2.02 3.71 -17.56
CA ASP A 162 -1.53 3.17 -18.84
C ASP A 162 -0.29 2.27 -18.69
N LYS A 163 0.46 2.42 -17.60
CA LYS A 163 1.71 1.72 -17.32
C LYS A 163 1.69 0.88 -16.05
N ALA A 164 0.61 0.98 -15.26
CA ALA A 164 0.50 0.39 -13.93
C ALA A 164 1.75 0.66 -13.06
N ASN A 165 2.23 1.90 -13.07
CA ASN A 165 3.41 2.30 -12.31
C ASN A 165 3.13 3.46 -11.38
N ILE A 166 3.84 3.48 -10.25
CA ILE A 166 3.91 4.62 -9.34
C ILE A 166 5.25 5.29 -9.58
N THR A 167 5.22 6.60 -9.78
CA THR A 167 6.42 7.43 -9.85
C THR A 167 6.47 8.31 -8.62
N LEU A 168 7.59 8.29 -7.91
CA LEU A 168 7.82 9.13 -6.74
C LEU A 168 8.71 10.34 -7.07
N GLY A 169 8.37 11.48 -6.48
CA GLY A 169 9.06 12.76 -6.56
C GLY A 169 10.32 12.88 -5.70
N LYS A 170 10.94 14.06 -5.74
CA LYS A 170 12.14 14.46 -4.98
C LYS A 170 12.07 15.91 -4.46
N GLY A 171 10.88 16.51 -4.41
CA GLY A 171 10.78 17.93 -4.15
C GLY A 171 10.51 18.21 -2.69
N GLY A 172 11.37 19.01 -2.05
CA GLY A 172 11.26 19.19 -0.61
C GLY A 172 11.87 17.98 0.09
N VAL A 173 11.05 17.21 0.80
CA VAL A 173 11.41 15.86 1.25
C VAL A 173 11.25 14.94 0.05
N ASP A 174 12.14 13.95 -0.14
CA ASP A 174 11.90 12.93 -1.17
C ASP A 174 10.66 12.11 -0.79
N ASP A 175 9.61 12.12 -1.63
CA ASP A 175 8.31 11.47 -1.39
C ASP A 175 8.44 9.98 -1.00
N GLY A 176 9.54 9.34 -1.43
CA GLY A 176 9.90 7.97 -1.07
C GLY A 176 10.34 7.77 0.40
N GLU A 177 10.46 8.84 1.18
CA GLU A 177 10.71 8.80 2.63
C GLU A 177 9.42 8.80 3.47
N ASP A 178 8.25 9.11 2.89
CA ASP A 178 6.97 9.10 3.61
C ASP A 178 6.10 7.90 3.21
N GLY A 179 5.87 7.01 4.17
CA GLY A 179 5.01 5.84 3.96
C GLY A 179 3.59 6.20 3.52
N GLU A 180 3.06 7.35 3.94
CA GLU A 180 1.70 7.76 3.59
C GLU A 180 1.59 8.23 2.14
N VAL A 181 2.59 8.94 1.62
CA VAL A 181 2.65 9.33 0.21
C VAL A 181 2.74 8.09 -0.68
N ILE A 182 3.60 7.12 -0.32
CA ILE A 182 3.72 5.86 -1.08
C ILE A 182 2.39 5.09 -1.12
N VAL A 183 1.66 5.03 0.00
CA VAL A 183 0.37 4.32 0.06
C VAL A 183 -0.75 5.10 -0.62
N HIS A 184 -0.74 6.43 -0.60
CA HIS A 184 -1.67 7.27 -1.36
C HIS A 184 -1.66 6.90 -2.84
N GLU A 185 -0.46 6.86 -3.44
CA GLU A 185 -0.29 6.48 -4.84
C GLU A 185 -0.70 5.03 -5.12
N TYR A 186 -0.48 4.14 -4.16
CA TYR A 186 -0.99 2.79 -4.25
C TYR A 186 -2.52 2.74 -4.24
N GLY A 187 -3.18 3.68 -3.54
CA GLY A 187 -4.63 3.88 -3.55
C GLY A 187 -5.19 4.12 -4.95
N HIS A 188 -4.54 4.94 -5.76
CA HIS A 188 -4.91 5.12 -7.17
C HIS A 188 -4.80 3.82 -7.97
N SER A 189 -3.75 3.01 -7.75
CA SER A 189 -3.65 1.70 -8.39
C SER A 189 -4.75 0.74 -7.94
N VAL A 190 -5.19 0.83 -6.67
CA VAL A 190 -6.31 0.02 -6.17
C VAL A 190 -7.60 0.39 -6.91
N GLN A 191 -7.87 1.69 -7.05
CA GLN A 191 -9.03 2.19 -7.80
C GLN A 191 -9.00 1.78 -9.26
N ASP A 192 -7.88 1.98 -9.96
CA ASP A 192 -7.72 1.52 -11.36
C ASP A 192 -7.91 -0.01 -11.50
N GLY A 193 -7.44 -0.76 -10.51
CA GLY A 193 -7.62 -2.21 -10.46
C GLY A 193 -9.07 -2.67 -10.28
N GLN A 194 -9.95 -1.81 -9.76
CA GLN A 194 -11.39 -2.07 -9.58
C GLN A 194 -12.22 -1.46 -10.72
N VAL A 195 -11.88 -0.24 -11.12
CA VAL A 195 -12.52 0.57 -12.16
C VAL A 195 -11.42 1.18 -13.04
N THR A 196 -11.09 0.50 -14.13
CA THR A 196 -10.00 0.93 -15.02
C THR A 196 -10.20 2.36 -15.54
N GLY A 197 -9.17 3.20 -15.38
CA GLY A 197 -9.22 4.61 -15.74
C GLY A 197 -10.19 5.45 -14.89
N PHE A 198 -10.31 5.14 -13.60
CA PHE A 198 -11.10 5.90 -12.63
C PHE A 198 -10.68 7.39 -12.59
N GLY A 199 -11.61 8.28 -12.22
CA GLY A 199 -11.29 9.69 -12.00
C GLY A 199 -11.41 10.61 -13.22
N THR A 200 -12.31 10.32 -14.17
CA THR A 200 -12.44 11.13 -15.40
C THR A 200 -13.21 12.45 -15.27
N THR A 201 -13.64 12.81 -14.06
CA THR A 201 -14.36 14.06 -13.76
C THR A 201 -13.79 14.70 -12.49
N LEU A 202 -14.17 15.94 -12.19
CA LEU A 202 -13.76 16.58 -10.94
C LEU A 202 -14.19 15.76 -9.71
N GLU A 203 -15.46 15.35 -9.63
CA GLU A 203 -15.94 14.58 -8.46
C GLU A 203 -15.30 13.19 -8.39
N SER A 204 -15.22 12.45 -9.50
CA SER A 204 -14.56 11.14 -9.46
C SER A 204 -13.05 11.23 -9.22
N GLY A 205 -12.38 12.28 -9.70
CA GLY A 205 -10.98 12.56 -9.36
C GLY A 205 -10.81 12.90 -7.88
N SER A 206 -11.73 13.68 -7.31
CA SER A 206 -11.73 14.03 -5.88
C SER A 206 -11.97 12.81 -4.98
N ILE A 207 -12.87 11.90 -5.38
CA ILE A 207 -13.04 10.58 -4.73
C ILE A 207 -11.73 9.78 -4.84
N GLY A 208 -11.00 9.95 -5.94
CA GLY A 208 -9.70 9.36 -6.17
C GLY A 208 -8.68 9.76 -5.12
N GLU A 209 -8.41 11.06 -5.03
CA GLU A 209 -7.49 11.65 -4.05
C GLU A 209 -7.90 11.30 -2.61
N ALA A 210 -9.19 11.43 -2.32
CA ALA A 210 -9.73 11.17 -0.99
C ALA A 210 -9.58 9.71 -0.53
N PHE A 211 -9.62 8.76 -1.47
CA PHE A 211 -9.40 7.35 -1.17
C PHE A 211 -7.91 7.05 -0.93
N GLY A 212 -7.00 7.68 -1.68
CA GLY A 212 -5.56 7.61 -1.44
C GLY A 212 -5.20 8.07 -0.02
N ASP A 213 -5.71 9.24 0.35
CA ASP A 213 -5.58 9.85 1.68
C ASP A 213 -6.15 8.96 2.80
N TYR A 214 -7.33 8.37 2.58
CA TYR A 214 -7.93 7.46 3.55
C TYR A 214 -7.11 6.17 3.69
N LEU A 215 -6.71 5.58 2.57
CA LEU A 215 -6.00 4.30 2.56
C LEU A 215 -4.62 4.43 3.20
N SER A 216 -3.92 5.56 2.98
CA SER A 216 -2.62 5.82 3.59
C SER A 216 -2.69 5.75 5.11
N VAL A 217 -3.55 6.55 5.74
CA VAL A 217 -3.76 6.55 7.20
C VAL A 217 -4.23 5.18 7.69
N ALA A 218 -5.19 4.54 7.02
CA ALA A 218 -5.68 3.23 7.46
C ALA A 218 -4.57 2.16 7.47
N VAL A 219 -3.71 2.14 6.45
CA VAL A 219 -2.59 1.19 6.34
C VAL A 219 -1.49 1.50 7.36
N THR A 220 -1.10 2.76 7.49
CA THR A 220 -0.01 3.17 8.39
C THR A 220 -0.40 2.96 9.85
N SER A 221 -1.62 3.32 10.24
CA SER A 221 -2.17 3.04 11.57
C SER A 221 -2.26 1.55 11.87
N TRP A 222 -2.76 0.75 10.92
CA TRP A 222 -2.81 -0.71 11.07
C TRP A 222 -1.42 -1.31 11.29
N LYS A 223 -0.41 -0.81 10.58
CA LYS A 223 0.96 -1.31 10.67
C LYS A 223 1.68 -0.85 11.94
N ALA A 224 1.47 0.40 12.36
CA ALA A 224 2.10 0.97 13.54
C ALA A 224 1.55 0.39 14.86
N GLY A 225 0.26 0.03 14.90
CA GLY A 225 -0.36 -0.69 16.03
C GLY A 225 -0.58 0.12 17.32
N THR A 226 -0.10 1.36 17.38
CA THR A 226 -0.37 2.36 18.43
C THR A 226 -0.66 3.70 17.78
N PRO A 227 -1.49 4.59 18.38
CA PRO A 227 -1.66 5.95 17.87
C PRO A 227 -0.30 6.60 17.66
N THR A 228 -0.15 7.26 16.51
CA THR A 228 1.04 8.04 16.17
C THR A 228 1.24 9.16 17.19
N LYS A 229 2.45 9.71 17.28
CA LYS A 229 2.72 10.80 18.24
C LYS A 229 2.19 12.16 17.79
N THR A 230 1.77 12.25 16.54
CA THR A 230 1.08 13.38 15.92
C THR A 230 -0.40 13.00 15.69
N PRO A 231 -1.27 13.95 15.30
CA PRO A 231 -2.67 13.63 15.04
C PRO A 231 -2.83 12.60 13.91
N GLU A 232 -3.44 11.46 14.18
CA GLU A 232 -3.62 10.35 13.21
C GLU A 232 -4.39 10.74 11.94
N ALA A 233 -5.24 11.77 12.00
CA ALA A 233 -5.95 12.28 10.82
C ALA A 233 -5.08 13.12 9.88
N CYS A 234 -3.84 13.41 10.26
CA CYS A 234 -2.86 14.13 9.44
C CYS A 234 -2.31 13.18 8.37
N VAL A 235 -2.25 13.65 7.13
CA VAL A 235 -1.67 12.88 6.02
C VAL A 235 -0.32 13.48 5.66
N ALA A 236 0.68 12.62 5.51
CA ALA A 236 2.02 12.91 4.99
C ALA A 236 2.78 13.97 5.80
N ASP A 237 2.81 13.82 7.13
CA ASP A 237 3.39 14.82 8.03
C ASP A 237 4.85 15.14 7.71
N TRP A 238 5.63 14.13 7.31
CA TRP A 238 7.05 14.31 7.02
C TRP A 238 7.24 15.05 5.71
N ASP A 239 6.56 14.63 4.66
CA ASP A 239 6.58 15.31 3.37
C ASP A 239 6.21 16.81 3.53
N SER A 240 5.20 17.05 4.39
CA SER A 240 4.62 18.36 4.65
C SER A 240 5.55 19.39 5.31
N VAL A 241 6.64 18.97 5.95
CA VAL A 241 7.56 19.92 6.63
C VAL A 241 8.19 20.92 5.65
N SER A 242 8.27 20.57 4.37
CA SER A 242 8.92 21.38 3.33
C SER A 242 8.05 22.51 2.79
N TYR A 243 6.73 22.42 2.93
CA TYR A 243 5.79 23.37 2.29
C TYR A 243 4.67 23.87 3.21
N THR A 244 4.53 23.33 4.42
CA THR A 244 3.62 23.89 5.42
C THR A 244 4.36 24.79 6.42
N SER A 245 3.70 25.85 6.89
CA SER A 245 4.32 26.86 7.76
C SER A 245 3.91 26.76 9.24
N GLY A 246 2.96 25.89 9.56
CA GLY A 246 2.43 25.69 10.90
C GLY A 246 2.44 24.22 11.31
N VAL A 247 2.41 23.99 12.62
CA VAL A 247 2.32 22.65 13.22
C VAL A 247 0.88 22.37 13.68
N PRO A 248 0.40 21.12 13.59
CA PRO A 248 1.07 19.97 12.98
C PRO A 248 1.25 20.16 11.46
N HIS A 249 2.37 19.66 10.92
CA HIS A 249 2.61 19.64 9.49
C HIS A 249 1.70 18.59 8.86
N CYS A 250 0.69 19.01 8.09
CA CYS A 250 -0.24 18.10 7.41
C CYS A 250 -0.45 18.55 5.97
N LEU A 251 -0.35 17.62 5.02
CA LEU A 251 -0.65 17.88 3.62
C LEU A 251 -2.15 18.15 3.48
N ARG A 252 -2.94 17.25 4.08
CA ARG A 252 -4.39 17.33 4.25
C ARG A 252 -4.78 16.69 5.59
N ARG A 253 -6.03 16.91 6.00
CA ARG A 253 -6.59 16.30 7.21
C ARG A 253 -7.86 15.53 6.90
N LEU A 254 -7.94 14.31 7.43
CA LEU A 254 -9.12 13.44 7.31
C LEU A 254 -10.25 13.79 8.28
N ASP A 255 -10.06 14.75 9.18
CA ASP A 255 -11.07 15.17 10.16
C ASP A 255 -11.58 16.60 9.92
N GLY A 256 -11.44 17.08 8.68
CA GLY A 256 -11.94 18.37 8.24
C GLY A 256 -13.48 18.46 8.26
N THR A 257 -13.98 19.69 8.19
CA THR A 257 -15.43 20.01 8.27
C THR A 257 -16.02 20.47 6.94
N LYS A 258 -15.33 20.26 5.81
CA LYS A 258 -15.81 20.71 4.51
C LYS A 258 -17.15 20.06 4.16
N HIS A 259 -18.03 20.81 3.52
CA HIS A 259 -19.40 20.43 3.20
C HIS A 259 -19.71 20.72 1.72
N TYR A 260 -20.36 19.76 1.06
CA TYR A 260 -20.79 19.89 -0.32
C TYR A 260 -22.20 20.50 -0.41
N PRO A 261 -22.46 21.40 -1.38
CA PRO A 261 -21.54 21.87 -2.41
C PRO A 261 -20.74 23.14 -2.03
N GLU A 262 -20.96 23.69 -0.83
CA GLU A 262 -20.51 25.05 -0.48
C GLU A 262 -18.98 25.21 -0.49
N ASP A 263 -18.24 24.16 -0.12
CA ASP A 263 -16.78 24.18 0.00
C ASP A 263 -16.04 23.64 -1.25
N VAL A 264 -16.76 23.35 -2.34
CA VAL A 264 -16.15 22.91 -3.61
C VAL A 264 -15.44 24.08 -4.29
N VAL A 265 -14.16 23.90 -4.63
CA VAL A 265 -13.28 24.91 -5.23
C VAL A 265 -12.79 24.56 -6.63
N GLY A 266 -13.06 23.36 -7.14
CA GLY A 266 -12.67 22.96 -8.49
C GLY A 266 -11.28 22.34 -8.60
N GLU A 267 -10.78 21.76 -7.51
CA GLU A 267 -9.45 21.15 -7.41
C GLU A 267 -9.58 19.82 -6.66
N VAL A 268 -9.10 18.73 -7.25
CA VAL A 268 -9.42 17.37 -6.80
C VAL A 268 -8.91 17.05 -5.39
N HIS A 269 -7.75 17.57 -4.99
CA HIS A 269 -7.21 17.31 -3.66
C HIS A 269 -8.01 18.09 -2.60
N ALA A 270 -8.31 19.36 -2.86
CA ALA A 270 -9.10 20.21 -1.98
C ALA A 270 -10.56 19.74 -1.86
N ASP A 271 -11.18 19.37 -2.97
CA ASP A 271 -12.56 18.88 -3.02
C ASP A 271 -12.66 17.46 -2.44
N GLY A 272 -11.58 16.67 -2.56
CA GLY A 272 -11.46 15.34 -1.97
C GLY A 272 -11.56 15.32 -0.45
N GLU A 273 -11.14 16.38 0.25
CA GLU A 273 -11.24 16.50 1.71
C GLU A 273 -12.69 16.34 2.24
N ILE A 274 -13.70 16.65 1.43
CA ILE A 274 -15.12 16.42 1.78
C ILE A 274 -15.40 14.91 1.88
N TRP A 275 -14.93 14.15 0.89
CA TRP A 275 -15.13 12.71 0.83
C TRP A 275 -14.26 11.98 1.86
N SER A 276 -12.98 12.34 2.00
CA SER A 276 -12.07 11.69 2.94
C SER A 276 -12.50 11.90 4.39
N SER A 277 -13.07 13.07 4.73
CA SER A 277 -13.70 13.33 6.03
C SER A 277 -14.87 12.38 6.33
N ALA A 278 -15.72 12.12 5.33
CA ALA A 278 -16.78 11.13 5.49
C ALA A 278 -16.22 9.71 5.68
N LEU A 279 -15.19 9.31 4.91
CA LEU A 279 -14.54 8.00 5.05
C LEU A 279 -13.93 7.80 6.44
N TYR A 280 -13.25 8.83 6.97
CA TYR A 280 -12.65 8.78 8.29
C TYR A 280 -13.68 8.77 9.42
N GLU A 281 -14.80 9.50 9.27
CA GLU A 281 -15.92 9.36 10.21
C GLU A 281 -16.52 7.94 10.22
N ILE A 282 -16.61 7.30 9.05
CA ILE A 282 -17.04 5.90 8.94
C ILE A 282 -16.05 4.98 9.65
N HIS A 283 -14.75 5.20 9.46
CA HIS A 283 -13.67 4.45 10.11
C HIS A 283 -13.72 4.55 11.62
N THR A 284 -13.80 5.77 12.16
CA THR A 284 -13.86 5.99 13.61
C THR A 284 -15.10 5.37 14.25
N LYS A 285 -16.25 5.34 13.54
CA LYS A 285 -17.51 4.78 14.07
C LYS A 285 -17.64 3.27 13.93
N LEU A 286 -17.12 2.67 12.86
CA LEU A 286 -17.25 1.23 12.58
C LEU A 286 -16.01 0.41 12.95
N GLY A 287 -14.88 1.08 13.17
CA GLY A 287 -13.56 0.48 13.31
C GLY A 287 -12.95 0.07 11.97
N ASP A 288 -11.62 0.12 11.91
CA ASP A 288 -10.78 -0.11 10.73
C ASP A 288 -11.26 -1.27 9.83
N ARG A 289 -11.28 -2.50 10.36
CA ARG A 289 -11.62 -3.69 9.57
C ARG A 289 -12.99 -3.59 8.89
N SER A 290 -14.01 -3.09 9.60
CA SER A 290 -15.36 -3.00 9.04
C SER A 290 -15.46 -1.87 8.03
N ALA A 291 -14.96 -0.69 8.37
CA ALA A 291 -15.00 0.48 7.50
C ALA A 291 -14.21 0.25 6.21
N SER A 292 -12.95 -0.16 6.29
CA SER A 292 -12.11 -0.36 5.11
C SER A 292 -12.61 -1.50 4.22
N THR A 293 -13.21 -2.56 4.81
CA THR A 293 -13.89 -3.59 4.00
C THR A 293 -15.05 -2.99 3.20
N ILE A 294 -15.89 -2.17 3.84
CA ILE A 294 -17.04 -1.52 3.17
C ILE A 294 -16.56 -0.55 2.09
N ILE A 295 -15.62 0.33 2.43
CA ILE A 295 -15.12 1.40 1.56
C ILE A 295 -14.46 0.79 0.31
N ILE A 296 -13.57 -0.19 0.49
CA ILE A 296 -12.89 -0.84 -0.65
C ILE A 296 -13.90 -1.66 -1.49
N ASP A 297 -14.85 -2.38 -0.87
CA ASP A 297 -15.84 -3.17 -1.62
C ASP A 297 -16.80 -2.28 -2.42
N ALA A 298 -17.18 -1.12 -1.89
CA ALA A 298 -18.07 -0.17 -2.56
C ALA A 298 -17.54 0.28 -3.92
N GLN A 299 -16.21 0.41 -4.07
CA GLN A 299 -15.59 0.87 -5.32
C GLN A 299 -15.85 -0.06 -6.50
N PHE A 300 -16.17 -1.34 -6.28
CA PHE A 300 -16.59 -2.25 -7.36
C PHE A 300 -17.93 -1.85 -8.01
N ASP A 301 -18.74 -1.04 -7.32
CA ASP A 301 -20.02 -0.53 -7.81
C ASP A 301 -19.88 0.88 -8.43
N PHE A 302 -18.66 1.42 -8.53
CA PHE A 302 -18.42 2.77 -9.07
C PHE A 302 -18.27 2.76 -10.61
N THR A 303 -18.53 3.91 -11.22
CA THR A 303 -18.13 4.22 -12.61
C THR A 303 -16.94 5.18 -12.61
N LYS A 304 -16.21 5.25 -13.74
CA LYS A 304 -15.04 6.13 -13.88
C LYS A 304 -15.34 7.62 -13.67
N ASP A 305 -16.59 8.01 -13.89
CA ASP A 305 -17.16 9.36 -13.83
C ASP A 305 -18.22 9.49 -12.73
N ILE A 306 -18.20 8.61 -11.73
CA ILE A 306 -19.19 8.59 -10.66
C ILE A 306 -19.22 9.93 -9.91
N THR A 307 -20.42 10.40 -9.58
CA THR A 307 -20.63 11.58 -8.75
C THR A 307 -20.47 11.25 -7.27
N PHE A 308 -20.22 12.25 -6.42
CA PHE A 308 -20.17 12.05 -4.97
C PHE A 308 -21.46 11.41 -4.43
N HIS A 309 -22.62 11.88 -4.87
CA HIS A 309 -23.90 11.32 -4.42
C HIS A 309 -24.05 9.85 -4.79
N ALA A 310 -23.76 9.48 -6.04
CA ALA A 310 -23.87 8.09 -6.48
C ALA A 310 -22.84 7.18 -5.77
N ALA A 311 -21.61 7.67 -5.54
CA ALA A 311 -20.61 6.94 -4.78
C ALA A 311 -21.02 6.75 -3.32
N ALA A 312 -21.64 7.75 -2.70
CA ALA A 312 -22.16 7.68 -1.33
C ALA A 312 -23.29 6.64 -1.22
N GLU A 313 -24.23 6.62 -2.18
CA GLU A 313 -25.29 5.60 -2.23
C GLU A 313 -24.72 4.19 -2.39
N ALA A 314 -23.75 4.00 -3.28
CA ALA A 314 -23.06 2.72 -3.48
C ALA A 314 -22.32 2.27 -2.20
N THR A 315 -21.71 3.21 -1.48
CA THR A 315 -21.02 2.91 -0.21
C THR A 315 -22.01 2.54 0.90
N VAL A 316 -23.17 3.19 0.98
CA VAL A 316 -24.26 2.79 1.89
C VAL A 316 -24.79 1.39 1.52
N ALA A 317 -24.92 1.08 0.23
CA ALA A 317 -25.33 -0.25 -0.23
C ALA A 317 -24.30 -1.32 0.16
N ALA A 318 -22.99 -1.05 0.01
CA ALA A 318 -21.93 -1.93 0.48
C ALA A 318 -22.00 -2.12 2.01
N ALA A 319 -22.22 -1.05 2.77
CA ALA A 319 -22.40 -1.12 4.21
C ALA A 319 -23.58 -2.02 4.62
N GLN A 320 -24.68 -1.94 3.89
CA GLN A 320 -25.85 -2.82 4.08
C GLN A 320 -25.49 -4.30 3.84
N ARG A 321 -24.64 -4.61 2.84
CA ARG A 321 -24.19 -5.98 2.55
C ARG A 321 -23.28 -6.55 3.63
N HIS A 322 -22.34 -5.75 4.15
CA HIS A 322 -21.31 -6.22 5.09
C HIS A 322 -21.72 -6.13 6.56
N GLY A 323 -22.49 -5.11 6.94
CA GLY A 323 -22.82 -4.81 8.34
C GLY A 323 -24.31 -4.53 8.61
N GLY A 324 -25.18 -4.79 7.63
CA GLY A 324 -26.62 -4.63 7.76
C GLY A 324 -27.07 -3.18 7.97
N ALA A 325 -28.30 -3.01 8.47
CA ALA A 325 -28.93 -1.71 8.62
C ALA A 325 -28.18 -0.76 9.57
N THR A 326 -27.50 -1.30 10.59
CA THR A 326 -26.71 -0.51 11.54
C THR A 326 -25.51 0.14 10.84
N ALA A 327 -24.71 -0.63 10.11
CA ALA A 327 -23.57 -0.08 9.38
C ALA A 327 -24.01 0.87 8.27
N ALA A 328 -25.08 0.52 7.54
CA ALA A 328 -25.67 1.39 6.53
C ALA A 328 -26.14 2.74 7.11
N GLY A 329 -26.72 2.73 8.32
CA GLY A 329 -27.11 3.95 9.03
C GLY A 329 -25.93 4.84 9.39
N VAL A 330 -24.82 4.25 9.86
CA VAL A 330 -23.57 4.99 10.17
C VAL A 330 -22.99 5.62 8.91
N VAL A 331 -22.87 4.85 7.83
CA VAL A 331 -22.32 5.33 6.55
C VAL A 331 -23.19 6.43 5.95
N ARG A 332 -24.51 6.26 5.97
CA ARG A 332 -25.45 7.28 5.50
C ARG A 332 -25.32 8.57 6.30
N ALA A 333 -25.22 8.48 7.63
CA ALA A 333 -25.08 9.65 8.48
C ALA A 333 -23.79 10.42 8.19
N ALA A 334 -22.67 9.71 7.99
CA ALA A 334 -21.40 10.35 7.64
C ALA A 334 -21.51 11.13 6.31
N PHE A 335 -22.05 10.52 5.25
CA PHE A 335 -22.22 11.21 3.96
C PHE A 335 -23.23 12.36 4.02
N THR A 336 -24.38 12.19 4.66
CA THR A 336 -25.38 13.28 4.82
C THR A 336 -24.81 14.46 5.59
N SER A 337 -23.98 14.23 6.61
CA SER A 337 -23.36 15.32 7.38
C SER A 337 -22.35 16.14 6.59
N ARG A 338 -21.94 15.67 5.40
CA ARG A 338 -21.02 16.34 4.45
C ARG A 338 -21.76 16.83 3.20
N GLY A 339 -23.09 16.74 3.18
CA GLY A 339 -23.92 17.17 2.04
C GLY A 339 -23.88 16.24 0.83
N LEU A 340 -23.38 15.01 1.01
CA LEU A 340 -23.22 14.04 -0.07
C LEU A 340 -24.46 13.15 -0.29
N LEU A 341 -25.42 13.17 0.66
CA LEU A 341 -26.71 12.46 0.63
C LEU A 341 -27.82 13.28 1.27
#